data_AF-A0A430KZ09-F1
#
_entry.id   AF-A0A430KZ09-F1
#
_cell.length_a   1.000
_cell.length_b   1.000
_cell.length_c   1.000
_cell.angle_alpha   90.00
_cell.angle_beta   90.00
_cell.angle_gamma   90.00
#
_symmetry.space_group_name_H-M   'P 1'
#
loop_
_entity.id
_entity.type
_entity.pdbx_description
1 polymer ?
#
loop_
_entity_poly.entity_id
_entity_poly.type
_entity_poly.pdbx_seq_one_letter_code
_entity_poly.pdbx_strand_id
1 'polypeptide(L)'
;MKFLEGPNMEHMGQSEHFLVQNYGHSLGQAWAALAEFKGPLSRRGLLSSANGDTEAEPSGETWSEGDPEGLSRVKRVRRGTPEGFVNSSLIQVGSSSPTDNHSHGTPDSSVGYVDGGHNGSIPLEEDTVRLVSCVFRHILYFTQSFDSRRLVVEFRDARMRHAAPFLNHNVVAIDDGGLCLRRQIGGSFVLSRNQVVALEAKRRFQIIEDGRPVISDECFAQMACEAIAARLVDPLEELRHESVIIVNATQYYVCFLQFEITDDYLKQFHSDAPSLFLNVHSTPWFDLSSRGGREHVLSNLCALIRWART
;
A
#
# COMPACT_ATOMS: atom_id res chain seq x y z
N MET A 1 10.23 -2.29 25.35
CA MET A 1 10.78 -2.33 23.98
C MET A 1 10.69 -0.95 23.38
N LYS A 2 11.82 -0.39 22.93
CA LYS A 2 11.88 0.86 22.17
C LYS A 2 11.78 0.55 20.66
N PHE A 3 11.34 1.51 19.85
CA PHE A 3 11.26 1.36 18.40
C PHE A 3 12.54 0.81 17.77
N LEU A 4 13.71 1.32 18.16
CA LEU A 4 14.99 0.88 17.60
C LEU A 4 15.39 -0.55 18.03
N GLU A 5 14.93 -1.02 19.18
CA GLU A 5 15.21 -2.38 19.65
C GLU A 5 14.44 -3.42 18.80
N GLY A 6 13.23 -3.08 18.34
CA GLY A 6 12.40 -3.94 17.50
C GLY A 6 11.82 -5.16 18.22
N PRO A 7 10.86 -5.88 17.62
CA PRO A 7 10.27 -7.07 18.22
C PRO A 7 11.22 -8.25 18.20
N ASN A 8 11.25 -9.04 19.29
CA ASN A 8 11.83 -10.38 19.26
C ASN A 8 10.85 -11.37 18.56
N MET A 9 11.30 -12.60 18.29
CA MET A 9 10.47 -13.61 17.62
C MET A 9 9.19 -13.99 18.40
N GLU A 10 9.23 -13.96 19.73
CA GLU A 10 8.04 -14.25 20.56
C GLU A 10 6.96 -13.19 20.36
N HIS A 11 7.35 -11.90 20.26
CA HIS A 11 6.41 -10.81 19.98
C HIS A 11 5.74 -10.95 18.62
N MET A 12 6.42 -11.50 17.62
CA MET A 12 5.86 -11.73 16.29
C MET A 12 4.73 -12.77 16.31
N GLY A 13 4.59 -13.57 17.37
CA GLY A 13 3.45 -14.47 17.59
C GLY A 13 2.26 -13.84 18.33
N GLN A 14 2.44 -12.68 18.99
CA GLN A 14 1.44 -12.10 19.90
C GLN A 14 0.36 -11.29 19.19
N SER A 15 -0.88 -11.31 19.71
CA SER A 15 -1.97 -10.51 19.16
C SER A 15 -1.68 -9.00 19.23
N GLU A 16 -2.30 -8.22 18.33
CA GLU A 16 -2.20 -6.74 18.39
C GLU A 16 -2.64 -6.21 19.75
N HIS A 17 -3.73 -6.75 20.30
CA HIS A 17 -4.24 -6.37 21.62
C HIS A 17 -3.17 -6.53 22.72
N PHE A 18 -2.49 -7.68 22.74
CA PHE A 18 -1.41 -7.93 23.69
C PHE A 18 -0.24 -6.95 23.50
N LEU A 19 0.18 -6.72 22.25
CA LEU A 19 1.28 -5.80 21.94
C LEU A 19 0.95 -4.36 22.33
N VAL A 20 -0.29 -3.90 22.11
CA VAL A 20 -0.75 -2.56 22.48
C VAL A 20 -0.81 -2.39 24.00
N GLN A 21 -1.29 -3.38 24.75
CA GLN A 21 -1.30 -3.30 26.21
C GLN A 21 0.11 -3.19 26.81
N ASN A 22 1.09 -3.91 26.24
CA ASN A 22 2.45 -3.97 26.78
C ASN A 22 3.37 -2.86 26.29
N TYR A 23 3.14 -2.32 25.08
CA TYR A 23 4.05 -1.38 24.42
C TYR A 23 3.41 -0.03 24.04
N GLY A 24 2.13 0.14 24.31
CA GLY A 24 1.36 1.32 23.94
C GLY A 24 0.82 1.26 22.51
N HIS A 25 -0.14 2.13 22.21
CA HIS A 25 -0.94 2.09 20.98
C HIS A 25 -0.09 2.12 19.70
N SER A 26 0.73 3.16 19.51
CA SER A 26 1.46 3.34 18.24
C SER A 26 2.55 2.28 18.01
N LEU A 27 3.28 1.90 19.06
CA LEU A 27 4.36 0.91 18.94
C LEU A 27 3.82 -0.52 18.81
N GLY A 28 2.79 -0.86 19.61
CA GLY A 28 2.14 -2.16 19.54
C GLY A 28 1.53 -2.44 18.17
N GLN A 29 0.90 -1.43 17.55
CA GLN A 29 0.37 -1.53 16.19
C GLN A 29 1.46 -1.69 15.13
N ALA A 30 2.58 -0.95 15.23
CA ALA A 30 3.71 -1.12 14.31
C ALA A 30 4.27 -2.55 14.35
N TRP A 31 4.36 -3.14 15.55
CA TRP A 31 4.81 -4.53 15.72
C TRP A 31 3.80 -5.56 15.26
N ALA A 32 2.50 -5.32 15.49
CA ALA A 32 1.45 -6.18 14.96
C ALA A 32 1.45 -6.18 13.42
N ALA A 33 1.62 -5.02 12.79
CA ALA A 33 1.71 -4.90 11.33
C ALA A 33 2.97 -5.58 10.77
N LEU A 34 4.11 -5.45 11.44
CA LEU A 34 5.35 -6.13 11.02
C LEU A 34 5.23 -7.66 11.12
N ALA A 35 4.45 -8.14 12.10
CA ALA A 35 4.21 -9.56 12.31
C ALA A 35 3.40 -10.23 11.17
N GLU A 36 2.67 -9.51 10.34
CA GLU A 36 2.05 -10.12 9.14
C GLU A 36 3.10 -10.64 8.15
N PHE A 37 4.26 -10.00 8.11
CA PHE A 37 5.35 -10.35 7.22
C PHE A 37 6.33 -11.34 7.85
N LYS A 38 6.67 -11.12 9.13
CA LYS A 38 7.73 -11.85 9.85
C LYS A 38 7.22 -12.86 10.86
N GLY A 39 5.92 -12.85 11.15
CA GLY A 39 5.30 -13.72 12.15
C GLY A 39 4.91 -15.10 11.62
N PRO A 40 4.52 -16.00 12.54
CA PRO A 40 4.11 -17.36 12.21
C PRO A 40 2.96 -17.41 11.19
N LEU A 41 2.96 -18.43 10.33
CA LEU A 41 1.90 -18.62 9.31
C LEU A 41 0.50 -18.79 9.92
N SER A 42 0.39 -19.27 11.16
CA SER A 42 -0.87 -19.40 11.88
C SER A 42 -1.59 -18.06 12.06
N ARG A 43 -0.85 -16.94 12.12
CA ARG A 43 -1.44 -15.59 12.18
C ARG A 43 -2.13 -15.18 10.89
N ARG A 44 -1.65 -15.68 9.76
CA ARG A 44 -2.18 -15.40 8.42
C ARG A 44 -3.39 -16.28 8.07
N GLY A 45 -3.94 -17.03 9.05
CA GLY A 45 -5.13 -17.85 8.87
C GLY A 45 -4.92 -19.16 8.08
N LEU A 46 -3.67 -19.61 7.91
CA LEU A 46 -3.31 -20.73 7.03
C LEU A 46 -3.28 -22.13 7.67
N LEU A 47 -3.78 -22.28 8.89
CA LEU A 47 -3.99 -23.61 9.47
C LEU A 47 -5.48 -23.95 9.46
N SER A 48 -5.92 -24.60 8.38
CA SER A 48 -6.86 -25.74 8.41
C SER A 48 -7.14 -26.23 6.99
N SER A 49 -6.37 -27.25 6.57
CA SER A 49 -6.78 -28.36 5.69
C SER A 49 -5.53 -29.06 5.16
N ALA A 50 -4.84 -29.82 6.01
CA ALA A 50 -3.89 -30.83 5.57
C ALA A 50 -3.81 -31.96 6.62
N ASN A 51 -4.63 -32.97 6.36
CA ASN A 51 -4.52 -34.39 6.71
C ASN A 51 -4.86 -34.88 8.12
N GLY A 52 -5.83 -35.80 8.14
CA GLY A 52 -6.17 -36.67 9.24
C GLY A 52 -5.41 -38.00 9.25
N ASP A 53 -5.88 -38.82 10.20
CA ASP A 53 -5.72 -40.26 10.42
C ASP A 53 -4.32 -40.77 10.77
N THR A 54 -4.10 -41.07 12.06
CA THR A 54 -3.80 -42.37 12.71
C THR A 54 -3.49 -42.01 14.19
N GLU A 55 -4.10 -42.52 15.27
CA GLU A 55 -4.13 -43.90 15.75
C GLU A 55 -5.22 -44.10 16.84
N ALA A 56 -5.96 -45.21 16.67
CA ALA A 56 -6.53 -46.13 17.67
C ALA A 56 -7.10 -45.64 19.03
N GLU A 57 -8.42 -45.77 19.15
CA GLU A 57 -9.19 -46.03 20.39
C GLU A 57 -8.81 -47.40 21.02
N PRO A 58 -9.06 -47.64 22.34
CA PRO A 58 -10.35 -48.23 22.70
C PRO A 58 -10.97 -47.83 24.06
N SER A 59 -12.26 -47.51 23.99
CA SER A 59 -13.41 -48.11 24.71
C SER A 59 -13.71 -47.71 26.16
N GLY A 60 -14.97 -47.30 26.39
CA GLY A 60 -15.58 -47.23 27.72
C GLY A 60 -16.97 -46.57 27.80
N GLU A 61 -18.00 -47.31 27.39
CA GLU A 61 -19.37 -47.33 27.97
C GLU A 61 -20.44 -46.28 27.56
N THR A 62 -21.40 -46.83 26.82
CA THR A 62 -22.76 -46.42 26.45
C THR A 62 -23.69 -46.11 27.64
N TRP A 63 -24.48 -45.03 27.55
CA TRP A 63 -25.91 -45.02 27.95
C TRP A 63 -26.72 -44.06 27.07
N SER A 64 -27.96 -44.48 26.80
CA SER A 64 -28.81 -44.14 25.65
C SER A 64 -29.65 -42.86 25.74
N GLU A 65 -30.03 -42.43 24.52
CA GLU A 65 -31.30 -41.84 24.04
C GLU A 65 -31.82 -40.50 24.58
N GLY A 66 -31.88 -39.55 23.64
CA GLY A 66 -32.67 -38.33 23.70
C GLY A 66 -32.40 -37.43 22.49
N ASP A 67 -32.96 -37.77 21.32
CA ASP A 67 -33.17 -36.83 20.20
C ASP A 67 -34.56 -36.18 20.40
N PRO A 68 -34.85 -34.93 19.96
CA PRO A 68 -34.54 -34.50 18.59
C PRO A 68 -34.12 -33.01 18.41
N GLU A 69 -33.75 -32.72 17.15
CA GLU A 69 -33.84 -31.43 16.44
C GLU A 69 -32.56 -30.58 16.24
N GLY A 70 -31.77 -31.00 15.27
CA GLY A 70 -31.52 -30.25 14.02
C GLY A 70 -31.23 -28.73 14.08
N LEU A 71 -29.95 -28.37 14.01
CA LEU A 71 -29.51 -27.11 13.40
C LEU A 71 -28.49 -27.39 12.31
N SER A 72 -29.05 -27.69 11.14
CA SER A 72 -28.36 -27.69 9.86
C SER A 72 -27.85 -26.29 9.53
N ARG A 73 -26.54 -26.23 9.26
CA ARG A 73 -25.80 -25.25 8.47
C ARG A 73 -26.69 -24.28 7.66
N VAL A 74 -26.80 -23.04 8.11
CA VAL A 74 -27.51 -21.97 7.38
C VAL A 74 -26.75 -21.65 6.08
N LYS A 75 -27.19 -22.28 4.99
CA LYS A 75 -26.81 -21.96 3.61
C LYS A 75 -27.55 -20.67 3.24
N ARG A 76 -26.81 -19.58 3.03
CA ARG A 76 -27.39 -18.30 2.59
C ARG A 76 -28.09 -18.50 1.24
N VAL A 77 -29.41 -18.37 1.23
CA VAL A 77 -30.25 -18.41 0.02
C VAL A 77 -29.89 -17.21 -0.87
N ARG A 78 -29.49 -17.47 -2.12
CA ARG A 78 -29.40 -16.43 -3.15
C ARG A 78 -30.82 -15.93 -3.44
N ARG A 79 -31.10 -14.65 -3.18
CA ARG A 79 -32.29 -14.00 -3.74
C ARG A 79 -32.13 -13.94 -5.26
N GLY A 80 -33.11 -14.48 -5.97
CA GLY A 80 -33.21 -14.39 -7.42
C GLY A 80 -33.30 -12.94 -7.89
N THR A 81 -32.85 -12.73 -9.12
CA THR A 81 -32.97 -11.48 -9.88
C THR A 81 -34.44 -11.01 -9.90
N PRO A 82 -34.73 -9.72 -9.69
CA PRO A 82 -36.10 -9.20 -9.82
C PRO A 82 -36.62 -9.43 -11.25
N GLU A 83 -37.86 -9.91 -11.37
CA GLU A 83 -38.56 -9.98 -12.65
C GLU A 83 -38.66 -8.56 -13.25
N GLY A 84 -38.17 -8.39 -14.48
CA GLY A 84 -38.14 -7.11 -15.18
C GLY A 84 -36.73 -6.52 -15.43
N PHE A 85 -35.66 -7.19 -15.04
CA PHE A 85 -34.29 -6.76 -15.37
C PHE A 85 -33.97 -7.05 -16.85
N VAL A 86 -33.91 -6.00 -17.68
CA VAL A 86 -33.51 -6.09 -19.09
C VAL A 86 -31.98 -6.06 -19.18
N ASN A 87 -31.40 -7.12 -19.74
CA ASN A 87 -29.96 -7.21 -19.97
C ASN A 87 -29.51 -6.19 -21.03
N SER A 88 -28.60 -5.28 -20.67
CA SER A 88 -28.06 -4.25 -21.57
C SER A 88 -27.25 -4.81 -22.73
N SER A 89 -26.89 -6.11 -22.72
CA SER A 89 -26.24 -6.79 -23.85
C SER A 89 -27.21 -7.16 -24.99
N LEU A 90 -28.50 -6.86 -24.87
CA LEU A 90 -29.54 -7.15 -25.87
C LEU A 90 -30.06 -5.88 -26.59
N ILE A 91 -29.48 -4.71 -26.34
CA ILE A 91 -29.86 -3.49 -27.06
C ILE A 91 -29.28 -3.56 -28.48
N GLN A 92 -30.14 -3.92 -29.43
CA GLN A 92 -29.82 -4.01 -30.85
C GLN A 92 -30.23 -2.68 -31.53
N VAL A 93 -29.25 -1.86 -31.91
CA VAL A 93 -29.45 -0.67 -32.74
C VAL A 93 -29.20 -1.06 -34.20
N GLY A 94 -30.26 -1.26 -34.99
CA GLY A 94 -30.18 -1.35 -36.48
C GLY A 94 -30.04 0.06 -37.07
N SER A 95 -29.42 0.33 -38.23
CA SER A 95 -29.40 -0.33 -39.55
C SER A 95 -28.12 0.20 -40.28
N SER A 96 -27.39 -0.49 -41.18
CA SER A 96 -27.76 -1.13 -42.46
C SER A 96 -26.60 -2.03 -42.99
N SER A 97 -26.90 -3.06 -43.81
CA SER A 97 -25.96 -4.05 -44.42
C SER A 97 -25.73 -3.82 -45.94
N PRO A 98 -25.06 -4.70 -46.77
CA PRO A 98 -24.03 -5.74 -46.56
C PRO A 98 -22.88 -5.79 -47.64
N THR A 99 -21.82 -6.59 -47.40
CA THR A 99 -21.27 -7.72 -48.23
C THR A 99 -19.75 -7.92 -48.01
N ASP A 100 -19.33 -9.02 -47.38
CA ASP A 100 -18.69 -10.14 -48.08
C ASP A 100 -18.21 -11.25 -47.13
N ASN A 101 -18.44 -12.48 -47.59
CA ASN A 101 -18.01 -13.74 -46.98
C ASN A 101 -16.47 -13.82 -46.90
N HIS A 102 -15.93 -14.35 -45.80
CA HIS A 102 -15.16 -15.60 -45.81
C HIS A 102 -14.62 -15.99 -44.41
N SER A 103 -15.16 -17.11 -43.91
CA SER A 103 -14.50 -18.23 -43.19
C SER A 103 -13.66 -18.02 -41.91
N HIS A 104 -14.20 -18.63 -40.85
CA HIS A 104 -13.57 -19.51 -39.85
C HIS A 104 -12.45 -18.99 -38.93
N GLY A 105 -12.75 -19.01 -37.62
CA GLY A 105 -11.73 -19.22 -36.58
C GLY A 105 -12.00 -18.49 -35.27
N THR A 106 -13.01 -18.92 -34.50
CA THR A 106 -13.02 -18.66 -33.05
C THR A 106 -11.98 -19.56 -32.38
N PRO A 107 -11.18 -19.00 -31.46
CA PRO A 107 -11.26 -19.46 -30.07
C PRO A 107 -11.39 -18.23 -29.17
N ASP A 108 -12.59 -17.99 -28.64
CA ASP A 108 -12.94 -18.40 -27.28
C ASP A 108 -11.82 -18.02 -26.31
N SER A 109 -11.88 -16.77 -25.84
CA SER A 109 -10.99 -16.24 -24.80
C SER A 109 -11.26 -17.01 -23.51
N SER A 110 -10.56 -18.12 -23.36
CA SER A 110 -10.51 -18.90 -22.13
C SER A 110 -10.02 -17.99 -21.00
N VAL A 111 -10.96 -17.57 -20.15
CA VAL A 111 -10.66 -17.09 -18.80
C VAL A 111 -10.15 -18.30 -18.03
N GLY A 112 -8.87 -18.60 -18.22
CA GLY A 112 -8.15 -19.62 -17.47
C GLY A 112 -7.91 -19.10 -16.05
N TYR A 113 -8.86 -19.33 -15.15
CA TYR A 113 -8.53 -19.45 -13.73
C TYR A 113 -7.64 -20.68 -13.59
N VAL A 114 -6.33 -20.45 -13.57
CA VAL A 114 -5.39 -21.46 -13.09
C VAL A 114 -5.34 -21.30 -11.57
N ASP A 115 -6.20 -22.05 -10.88
CA ASP A 115 -5.97 -22.37 -9.47
C ASP A 115 -4.73 -23.28 -9.42
N GLY A 116 -3.65 -22.76 -8.87
CA GLY A 116 -2.32 -23.33 -8.99
C GLY A 116 -1.49 -23.13 -7.73
N GLY A 117 -1.72 -24.01 -6.75
CA GLY A 117 -0.73 -24.39 -5.73
C GLY A 117 -0.74 -23.55 -4.46
N HIS A 118 -0.56 -24.21 -3.32
CA HIS A 118 -0.57 -23.67 -1.95
C HIS A 118 0.33 -22.43 -1.75
N ASN A 119 -0.19 -21.25 -2.09
CA ASN A 119 0.42 -19.99 -1.73
C ASN A 119 0.07 -19.69 -0.28
N GLY A 120 1.02 -19.91 0.63
CA GLY A 120 1.00 -19.24 1.92
C GLY A 120 0.75 -17.76 1.67
N SER A 121 -0.42 -17.27 2.08
CA SER A 121 -0.96 -15.95 1.77
C SER A 121 0.13 -14.90 1.70
N ILE A 122 0.44 -14.46 0.49
CA ILE A 122 1.34 -13.34 0.24
C ILE A 122 0.62 -12.11 0.83
N PRO A 123 1.25 -11.36 1.76
CA PRO A 123 0.64 -10.17 2.34
C PRO A 123 0.13 -9.23 1.25
N LEU A 124 -0.96 -8.51 1.53
CA LEU A 124 -1.55 -7.58 0.58
C LEU A 124 -0.71 -6.31 0.47
N GLU A 125 -0.96 -5.52 -0.58
CA GLU A 125 -0.35 -4.19 -0.69
C GLU A 125 -0.81 -3.30 0.47
N GLU A 126 -2.07 -3.43 0.89
CA GLU A 126 -2.61 -2.75 2.05
C GLU A 126 -1.88 -3.08 3.35
N ASP A 127 -1.30 -4.28 3.49
CA ASP A 127 -0.47 -4.61 4.66
C ASP A 127 0.82 -3.81 4.68
N THR A 128 1.39 -3.52 3.51
CA THR A 128 2.60 -2.68 3.36
C THR A 128 2.26 -1.24 3.74
N VAL A 129 1.15 -0.70 3.22
CA VAL A 129 0.65 0.62 3.61
C VAL A 129 0.41 0.69 5.11
N ARG A 130 -0.27 -0.32 5.69
CA ARG A 130 -0.54 -0.39 7.13
C ARG A 130 0.74 -0.36 7.96
N LEU A 131 1.75 -1.16 7.60
CA LEU A 131 3.02 -1.18 8.31
C LEU A 131 3.71 0.19 8.30
N VAL A 132 3.86 0.79 7.12
CA VAL A 132 4.48 2.12 6.97
C VAL A 132 3.72 3.17 7.76
N SER A 133 2.39 3.15 7.64
CA SER A 133 1.47 4.06 8.33
C SER A 133 1.61 3.97 9.85
N CYS A 134 1.72 2.77 10.43
CA CYS A 134 1.97 2.57 11.85
C CYS A 134 3.36 3.04 12.29
N VAL A 135 4.41 2.67 11.55
CA VAL A 135 5.80 3.04 11.86
C VAL A 135 6.00 4.56 11.78
N PHE A 136 5.51 5.18 10.71
CA PHE A 136 5.65 6.61 10.48
C PHE A 136 4.91 7.40 11.55
N ARG A 137 3.67 7.03 11.90
CA ARG A 137 2.95 7.68 13.02
C ARG A 137 3.70 7.55 14.33
N HIS A 138 4.21 6.36 14.65
CA HIS A 138 4.99 6.18 15.87
C HIS A 138 6.17 7.16 15.90
N ILE A 139 6.95 7.23 14.82
CA ILE A 139 8.08 8.17 14.72
C ILE A 139 7.59 9.62 14.84
N LEU A 140 6.55 10.02 14.10
CA LEU A 140 6.00 11.37 14.10
C LEU A 140 5.51 11.81 15.49
N TYR A 141 4.95 10.91 16.29
CA TYR A 141 4.47 11.22 17.64
C TYR A 141 5.59 11.50 18.63
N PHE A 142 6.76 10.88 18.45
CA PHE A 142 7.86 10.97 19.43
C PHE A 142 9.05 11.84 18.98
N THR A 143 9.06 12.31 17.73
CA THR A 143 10.17 13.11 17.18
C THR A 143 9.82 14.58 16.95
N GLN A 144 8.55 14.94 17.10
CA GLN A 144 8.08 16.30 16.84
C GLN A 144 7.85 17.05 18.15
N SER A 145 8.69 18.05 18.43
CA SER A 145 8.36 19.05 19.43
C SER A 145 7.37 20.07 18.84
N PHE A 146 6.48 20.59 19.68
CA PHE A 146 5.69 21.77 19.34
C PHE A 146 6.63 22.97 19.26
N ASP A 147 7.02 23.32 18.04
CA ASP A 147 7.75 24.56 17.79
C ASP A 147 6.81 25.77 17.96
N SER A 148 7.38 26.93 18.22
CA SER A 148 6.77 28.25 18.16
C SER A 148 5.89 28.47 16.93
N ARG A 149 6.27 27.88 15.78
CA ARG A 149 5.53 27.94 14.50
C ARG A 149 4.23 27.13 14.48
N ARG A 150 4.01 26.25 15.48
CA ARG A 150 2.82 25.37 15.60
C ARG A 150 2.52 24.58 14.32
N LEU A 151 3.60 24.13 13.67
CA LEU A 151 3.57 23.27 12.48
C LEU A 151 3.78 21.81 12.91
N VAL A 152 2.95 20.90 12.40
CA VAL A 152 3.02 19.47 12.67
C VAL A 152 2.92 18.70 11.37
N VAL A 153 3.82 17.75 11.17
CA VAL A 153 3.75 16.78 10.09
C VAL A 153 2.92 15.60 10.55
N GLU A 154 1.94 15.19 9.76
CA GLU A 154 1.06 14.07 10.06
C GLU A 154 1.03 13.08 8.92
N PHE A 155 0.71 11.83 9.25
CA PHE A 155 0.46 10.82 8.22
C PHE A 155 -0.94 11.02 7.63
N ARG A 156 -1.03 10.97 6.30
CA ARG A 156 -2.26 11.03 5.52
C ARG A 156 -2.58 9.64 4.98
N ASP A 157 -3.67 9.04 5.46
CA ASP A 157 -4.17 7.74 4.97
C ASP A 157 -4.93 7.84 3.65
N ALA A 158 -5.58 8.97 3.41
CA ALA A 158 -6.40 9.14 2.23
C ALA A 158 -5.50 9.14 0.99
N ARG A 159 -5.74 8.23 0.05
CA ARG A 159 -5.15 8.27 -1.30
C ARG A 159 -5.43 9.62 -1.95
N MET A 160 -4.43 10.24 -2.57
CA MET A 160 -4.61 11.49 -3.28
C MET A 160 -4.47 11.28 -4.78
N ARG A 161 -5.50 11.73 -5.50
CA ARG A 161 -5.49 11.77 -6.97
C ARG A 161 -4.90 13.10 -7.43
N HIS A 162 -3.76 13.02 -8.09
CA HIS A 162 -3.11 14.13 -8.79
C HIS A 162 -3.60 14.13 -10.23
N ALA A 163 -4.26 15.19 -10.66
CA ALA A 163 -4.73 15.32 -12.03
C ALA A 163 -4.41 16.74 -12.53
N ALA A 164 -3.42 16.84 -13.42
CA ALA A 164 -3.04 18.09 -14.05
C ALA A 164 -3.19 17.99 -15.56
N PRO A 165 -3.70 19.05 -16.22
CA PRO A 165 -3.41 19.23 -17.63
C PRO A 165 -1.90 19.41 -17.78
N PHE A 166 -1.30 18.62 -18.66
CA PHE A 166 0.10 18.73 -19.01
C PHE A 166 0.20 18.68 -20.52
N LEU A 167 0.47 19.85 -21.11
CA LEU A 167 0.51 20.03 -22.56
C LEU A 167 -0.84 19.61 -23.20
N ASN A 168 -0.84 18.58 -24.06
CA ASN A 168 -2.03 18.09 -24.76
C ASN A 168 -2.71 16.89 -24.07
N HIS A 169 -2.25 16.50 -22.89
CA HIS A 169 -2.75 15.33 -22.17
C HIS A 169 -3.11 15.70 -20.73
N ASN A 170 -3.88 14.84 -20.07
CA ASN A 170 -4.07 14.92 -18.63
C ASN A 170 -3.18 13.87 -17.98
N VAL A 171 -2.23 14.29 -17.16
CA VAL A 171 -1.45 13.37 -16.33
C VAL A 171 -2.28 13.12 -15.08
N VAL A 172 -2.60 11.85 -14.86
CA VAL A 172 -3.37 11.40 -13.70
C VAL A 172 -2.58 10.34 -12.96
N ALA A 173 -2.41 10.54 -11.66
CA ALA A 173 -1.72 9.62 -10.78
C ALA A 173 -2.43 9.56 -9.43
N ILE A 174 -2.28 8.45 -8.69
CA ILE A 174 -2.89 8.27 -7.38
C ILE A 174 -1.85 7.68 -6.45
N ASP A 175 -1.58 8.37 -5.33
CA ASP A 175 -0.69 7.85 -4.29
C ASP A 175 -1.45 6.97 -3.27
N ASP A 176 -0.72 6.15 -2.52
CA ASP A 176 -1.22 5.29 -1.44
C ASP A 176 -1.34 6.01 -0.09
N GLY A 177 -1.18 7.33 -0.06
CA GLY A 177 -1.12 8.15 1.14
C GLY A 177 0.15 8.99 1.19
N GLY A 178 0.60 9.32 2.40
CA GLY A 178 1.87 10.02 2.58
C GLY A 178 1.92 10.89 3.82
N LEU A 179 2.67 12.00 3.75
CA LEU A 179 2.79 12.98 4.82
C LEU A 179 2.19 14.32 4.40
N CYS A 180 1.52 14.99 5.32
CA CYS A 180 1.00 16.34 5.14
C CYS A 180 1.48 17.27 6.26
N LEU A 181 1.41 18.58 6.03
CA LEU A 181 1.75 19.59 7.03
C LEU A 181 0.48 20.29 7.50
N ARG A 182 0.29 20.35 8.82
CA ARG A 182 -0.77 21.12 9.47
C ARG A 182 -0.21 22.30 10.24
N ARG A 183 -0.96 23.39 10.25
CA ARG A 183 -0.65 24.62 11.00
C ARG A 183 -1.77 24.89 11.99
N GLN A 184 -1.42 25.24 13.22
CA GLN A 184 -2.43 25.71 14.17
C GLN A 184 -2.84 27.16 13.85
N ILE A 185 -4.14 27.37 13.61
CA ILE A 185 -4.77 28.67 13.41
C ILE A 185 -6.00 28.75 14.32
N GLY A 186 -6.08 29.77 15.16
CA GLY A 186 -7.25 29.99 16.03
C GLY A 186 -7.53 28.84 17.02
N GLY A 187 -6.50 28.12 17.46
CA GLY A 187 -6.64 26.99 18.39
C GLY A 187 -6.82 25.62 17.71
N SER A 188 -7.22 25.59 16.44
CA SER A 188 -7.42 24.36 15.65
C SER A 188 -6.29 24.14 14.67
N PHE A 189 -6.03 22.89 14.29
CA PHE A 189 -5.07 22.57 13.22
C PHE A 189 -5.79 22.52 11.87
N VAL A 190 -5.29 23.30 10.92
CA VAL A 190 -5.76 23.30 9.52
C VAL A 190 -4.66 22.76 8.61
N LEU A 191 -5.06 22.20 7.48
CA LEU A 191 -4.13 21.74 6.45
C LEU A 191 -3.37 22.95 5.88
N SER A 192 -2.05 22.94 6.00
CA SER A 192 -1.18 23.95 5.39
C SER A 192 -0.65 23.44 4.07
N ARG A 193 -0.09 22.22 4.05
CA ARG A 193 0.46 21.56 2.86
C ARG A 193 -0.13 20.18 2.73
N ASN A 194 -0.80 19.88 1.62
CA ASN A 194 -1.49 18.60 1.46
C ASN A 194 -0.51 17.43 1.22
N GLN A 195 0.65 17.73 0.62
CA GLN A 195 1.68 16.75 0.32
C GLN A 195 3.06 17.31 0.67
N VAL A 196 3.67 16.70 1.68
CA VAL A 196 5.10 16.84 2.01
C VAL A 196 5.87 15.68 1.38
N VAL A 197 5.29 14.48 1.45
CA VAL A 197 5.81 13.22 0.91
C VAL A 197 4.62 12.42 0.39
N ALA A 198 4.74 11.79 -0.77
CA ALA A 198 3.79 10.77 -1.23
C ALA A 198 4.29 9.36 -0.83
N LEU A 199 3.37 8.45 -0.58
CA LEU A 199 3.65 7.03 -0.35
C LEU A 199 3.24 6.25 -1.59
N GLU A 200 4.14 5.42 -2.08
CA GLU A 200 3.85 4.39 -3.07
C GLU A 200 4.15 3.03 -2.44
N ALA A 201 3.14 2.17 -2.32
CA ALA A 201 3.31 0.85 -1.72
C ALA A 201 3.20 -0.24 -2.78
N LYS A 202 4.08 -1.25 -2.68
CA LYS A 202 4.03 -2.44 -3.52
C LYS A 202 3.92 -3.69 -2.67
N ARG A 203 3.12 -4.64 -3.16
CA ARG A 203 2.96 -5.95 -2.51
C ARG A 203 4.24 -6.79 -2.43
N ARG A 204 5.10 -6.71 -3.44
CA ARG A 204 6.36 -7.48 -3.53
C ARG A 204 7.35 -6.78 -4.45
N PHE A 205 8.63 -7.10 -4.28
CA PHE A 205 9.64 -6.72 -5.26
C PHE A 205 9.35 -7.43 -6.58
N GLN A 206 9.35 -6.66 -7.66
CA GLN A 206 9.14 -7.19 -9.00
C GLN A 206 10.44 -7.76 -9.56
N ILE A 207 11.57 -7.15 -9.23
CA ILE A 207 12.89 -7.49 -9.74
C ILE A 207 13.87 -7.64 -8.57
N ILE A 208 14.66 -8.72 -8.61
CA ILE A 208 15.78 -8.96 -7.71
C ILE A 208 16.99 -9.27 -8.59
N GLU A 209 18.00 -8.41 -8.54
CA GLU A 209 19.25 -8.54 -9.30
C GLU A 209 20.40 -8.75 -8.32
N ASP A 210 21.24 -9.75 -8.55
CA ASP A 210 22.36 -10.11 -7.68
C ASP A 210 21.97 -10.22 -6.19
N GLY A 211 20.77 -10.75 -5.93
CA GLY A 211 20.22 -10.91 -4.58
C GLY A 211 19.77 -9.60 -3.91
N ARG A 212 19.72 -8.49 -4.66
CA ARG A 212 19.28 -7.18 -4.17
C ARG A 212 17.98 -6.75 -4.85
N PRO A 213 17.00 -6.22 -4.09
CA PRO A 213 15.80 -5.69 -4.71
C PRO A 213 16.10 -4.43 -5.52
N VAL A 214 15.57 -4.38 -6.74
CA VAL A 214 15.68 -3.23 -7.65
C VAL A 214 14.28 -2.72 -7.98
N ILE A 215 14.15 -1.41 -8.16
CA ILE A 215 12.91 -0.79 -8.62
C ILE A 215 12.81 -1.06 -10.13
N SER A 216 11.74 -1.72 -10.57
CA SER A 216 11.51 -1.97 -12.00
C SER A 216 11.23 -0.68 -12.76
N ASP A 217 11.51 -0.67 -14.07
CA ASP A 217 11.21 0.46 -14.94
C ASP A 217 9.72 0.85 -14.89
N GLU A 218 8.82 -0.13 -14.81
CA GLU A 218 7.38 0.12 -14.69
C GLU A 218 7.04 0.82 -13.37
N CYS A 219 7.54 0.32 -12.24
CA CYS A 219 7.32 0.94 -10.92
C CYS A 219 7.95 2.34 -10.85
N PHE A 220 9.13 2.50 -11.44
CA PHE A 220 9.83 3.78 -11.48
C PHE A 220 9.08 4.80 -12.35
N ALA A 221 8.61 4.39 -13.54
CA ALA A 221 7.82 5.23 -14.42
C ALA A 221 6.50 5.68 -13.77
N GLN A 222 5.84 4.79 -13.01
CA GLN A 222 4.65 5.15 -12.25
C GLN A 222 4.95 6.26 -11.22
N MET A 223 5.99 6.08 -10.39
CA MET A 223 6.39 7.08 -9.40
C MET A 223 6.87 8.39 -10.05
N ALA A 224 7.53 8.32 -11.22
CA ALA A 224 7.91 9.52 -11.97
C ALA A 224 6.67 10.29 -12.44
N CYS A 225 5.66 9.60 -12.96
CA CYS A 225 4.37 10.21 -13.33
C CYS A 225 3.65 10.81 -12.11
N GLU A 226 3.67 10.14 -10.95
CA GLU A 226 3.14 10.68 -9.69
C GLU A 226 3.86 11.95 -9.27
N ALA A 227 5.20 11.95 -9.33
CA ALA A 227 6.00 13.09 -8.95
C ALA A 227 5.75 14.29 -9.87
N ILE A 228 5.69 14.06 -11.19
CA ILE A 228 5.36 15.09 -12.18
C ILE A 228 3.94 15.61 -11.96
N ALA A 229 2.95 14.73 -11.78
CA ALA A 229 1.58 15.14 -11.53
C ALA A 229 1.47 15.99 -10.26
N ALA A 230 2.11 15.56 -9.17
CA ALA A 230 2.16 16.30 -7.91
C ALA A 230 2.82 17.67 -8.08
N ARG A 231 3.88 17.77 -8.89
CA ARG A 231 4.54 19.04 -9.21
C ARG A 231 3.65 20.01 -9.98
N LEU A 232 2.83 19.50 -10.88
CA LEU A 232 1.94 20.29 -11.72
C LEU A 232 0.66 20.74 -11.02
N VAL A 233 0.13 19.92 -10.09
CA VAL A 233 -1.08 20.27 -9.33
C VAL A 233 -0.79 21.06 -8.06
N ASP A 234 0.47 21.37 -7.76
CA ASP A 234 0.89 22.04 -6.54
C ASP A 234 0.15 23.39 -6.38
N PRO A 235 -0.94 23.42 -5.59
CA PRO A 235 -1.91 24.51 -5.67
C PRO A 235 -1.41 25.76 -4.93
N LEU A 236 -0.27 25.65 -4.24
CA LEU A 236 0.26 26.66 -3.34
C LEU A 236 1.70 27.07 -3.73
N GLU A 237 2.21 26.62 -4.89
CA GLU A 237 3.63 26.77 -5.28
C GLU A 237 4.58 26.38 -4.14
N GLU A 238 4.15 25.38 -3.38
CA GLU A 238 4.70 25.03 -2.09
C GLU A 238 5.89 24.09 -2.19
N LEU A 239 6.07 23.41 -3.32
CA LEU A 239 7.25 22.64 -3.68
C LEU A 239 8.45 23.57 -3.86
N ARG A 240 8.86 24.16 -2.73
CA ARG A 240 10.13 24.83 -2.53
C ARG A 240 11.19 23.87 -3.05
N HIS A 241 12.01 24.35 -3.98
CA HIS A 241 13.16 23.65 -4.57
C HIS A 241 12.82 22.62 -5.66
N GLU A 242 11.68 22.71 -6.34
CA GLU A 242 11.38 21.88 -7.52
C GLU A 242 11.43 20.37 -7.23
N SER A 243 11.35 19.98 -5.95
CA SER A 243 11.63 18.61 -5.50
C SER A 243 10.37 17.95 -4.95
N VAL A 244 10.06 16.75 -5.46
CA VAL A 244 8.99 15.90 -4.95
C VAL A 244 9.58 14.65 -4.32
N ILE A 245 9.15 14.34 -3.10
CA ILE A 245 9.64 13.17 -2.36
C ILE A 245 8.57 12.08 -2.37
N ILE A 246 8.96 10.90 -2.81
CA ILE A 246 8.15 9.68 -2.77
C ILE A 246 8.85 8.67 -1.87
N VAL A 247 8.10 8.10 -0.93
CA VAL A 247 8.51 6.92 -0.18
C VAL A 247 7.99 5.70 -0.92
N ASN A 248 8.89 4.87 -1.44
CA ASN A 248 8.54 3.57 -1.96
C ASN A 248 8.65 2.54 -0.83
N ALA A 249 7.55 1.85 -0.53
CA ALA A 249 7.52 0.79 0.43
C ALA A 249 7.16 -0.53 -0.24
N THR A 250 7.90 -1.59 0.09
CA THR A 250 7.60 -2.93 -0.39
C THR A 250 7.71 -3.90 0.78
N GLN A 251 6.57 -4.48 1.19
CA GLN A 251 6.48 -5.29 2.40
C GLN A 251 6.98 -4.52 3.65
N TYR A 252 8.13 -4.91 4.20
CA TYR A 252 8.78 -4.28 5.35
C TYR A 252 10.07 -3.54 4.98
N TYR A 253 10.29 -3.28 3.70
CA TYR A 253 11.38 -2.47 3.19
C TYR A 253 10.89 -1.08 2.77
N VAL A 254 11.70 -0.06 3.03
CA VAL A 254 11.39 1.34 2.72
C VAL A 254 12.56 1.98 1.98
N CYS A 255 12.26 2.71 0.91
CA CYS A 255 13.20 3.51 0.12
C CYS A 255 12.63 4.93 -0.04
N PHE A 256 13.48 5.95 0.04
CA PHE A 256 13.11 7.34 -0.20
C PHE A 256 13.66 7.77 -1.55
N LEU A 257 12.81 8.37 -2.38
CA LEU A 257 13.16 8.94 -3.67
C LEU A 257 12.87 10.44 -3.67
N GLN A 258 13.84 11.24 -4.09
CA GLN A 258 13.69 12.66 -4.35
C GLN A 258 13.79 12.89 -5.85
N PHE A 259 12.71 13.39 -6.45
CA PHE A 259 12.62 13.77 -7.85
C PHE A 259 12.84 15.27 -7.98
N GLU A 260 13.85 15.69 -8.72
CA GLU A 260 14.11 17.09 -9.04
C GLU A 260 13.48 17.45 -10.39
N ILE A 261 12.33 18.11 -10.33
CA ILE A 261 11.46 18.42 -11.47
C ILE A 261 11.49 19.93 -11.72
N THR A 262 12.49 20.35 -12.48
CA THR A 262 12.69 21.76 -12.85
C THR A 262 11.66 22.23 -13.87
N ASP A 263 11.39 23.54 -13.89
CA ASP A 263 10.50 24.12 -14.89
C ASP A 263 11.02 23.91 -16.33
N ASP A 264 12.34 23.91 -16.51
CA ASP A 264 12.96 23.71 -17.82
C ASP A 264 12.85 22.26 -18.30
N TYR A 265 12.93 21.28 -17.39
CA TYR A 265 12.65 19.88 -17.70
C TYR A 265 11.21 19.73 -18.20
N LEU A 266 10.24 20.31 -17.49
CA LEU A 266 8.83 20.25 -17.87
C LEU A 266 8.55 20.87 -19.24
N LYS A 267 9.24 21.97 -19.61
CA LYS A 267 9.13 22.59 -20.94
C LYS A 267 9.67 21.70 -22.06
N GLN A 268 10.67 20.86 -21.79
CA GLN A 268 11.29 19.98 -22.79
C GLN A 268 10.72 18.55 -22.81
N PHE A 269 9.74 18.23 -21.97
CA PHE A 269 9.27 16.86 -21.76
C PHE A 269 8.83 16.12 -23.03
N HIS A 270 8.22 16.81 -24.00
CA HIS A 270 7.82 16.26 -25.31
C HIS A 270 8.71 16.76 -26.47
N SER A 271 9.88 17.31 -26.17
CA SER A 271 10.84 17.62 -27.23
C SER A 271 11.27 16.31 -27.91
N ASP A 272 11.35 16.32 -29.24
CA ASP A 272 11.91 15.20 -30.00
C ASP A 272 13.43 15.02 -29.76
N ALA A 273 14.06 16.01 -29.13
CA ALA A 273 15.47 15.99 -28.73
C ALA A 273 15.63 16.61 -27.32
N PRO A 274 15.13 15.94 -26.26
CA PRO A 274 15.22 16.47 -24.92
C PRO A 274 16.69 16.51 -24.49
N SER A 275 17.11 17.66 -23.96
CA SER A 275 18.49 17.86 -23.48
C SER A 275 18.61 17.77 -21.95
N LEU A 276 17.48 17.75 -21.26
CA LEU A 276 17.38 17.72 -19.81
C LEU A 276 16.85 16.37 -19.33
N PHE A 277 17.43 15.88 -18.24
CA PHE A 277 17.04 14.63 -17.59
C PHE A 277 16.32 14.91 -16.28
N LEU A 278 15.40 14.02 -15.93
CA LEU A 278 14.80 13.99 -14.60
C LEU A 278 15.83 13.39 -13.63
N ASN A 279 16.39 14.21 -12.76
CA ASN A 279 17.32 13.72 -11.75
C ASN A 279 16.52 13.12 -10.59
N VAL A 280 16.88 11.89 -10.21
CA VAL A 280 16.26 11.20 -9.09
C VAL A 280 17.32 10.66 -8.16
N HIS A 281 17.25 11.07 -6.89
CA HIS A 281 18.12 10.59 -5.84
C HIS A 281 17.36 9.56 -5.01
N SER A 282 17.96 8.40 -4.76
CA SER A 282 17.36 7.36 -3.95
C SER A 282 18.26 6.96 -2.79
N THR A 283 17.64 6.60 -1.67
CA THR A 283 18.32 5.88 -0.60
C THR A 283 18.44 4.39 -0.96
N PRO A 284 19.32 3.63 -0.30
CA PRO A 284 19.18 2.19 -0.26
C PRO A 284 17.83 1.76 0.33
N TRP A 285 17.43 0.51 0.10
CA TRP A 285 16.31 -0.11 0.79
C TRP A 285 16.64 -0.36 2.27
N PHE A 286 15.79 0.14 3.16
CA PHE A 286 15.91 -0.04 4.61
C PHE A 286 14.95 -1.11 5.11
N ASP A 287 15.48 -2.13 5.78
CA ASP A 287 14.71 -3.23 6.38
C ASP A 287 14.18 -2.84 7.77
N LEU A 288 12.87 -2.66 7.91
CA LEU A 288 12.20 -2.33 9.18
C LEU A 288 12.29 -3.44 10.24
N SER A 289 12.59 -4.68 9.85
CA SER A 289 12.83 -5.78 10.78
C SER A 289 14.24 -5.70 11.40
N SER A 290 15.18 -5.02 10.74
CA SER A 290 16.52 -4.77 11.25
C SER A 290 16.61 -3.48 12.08
N ARG A 291 17.48 -3.46 13.10
CA ARG A 291 17.76 -2.23 13.86
C ARG A 291 18.31 -1.11 12.96
N GLY A 292 19.28 -1.44 12.11
CA GLY A 292 19.90 -0.49 11.20
C GLY A 292 18.88 0.16 10.26
N GLY A 293 17.98 -0.63 9.65
CA GLY A 293 16.94 -0.07 8.78
C GLY A 293 15.99 0.87 9.53
N ARG A 294 15.59 0.51 10.76
CA ARG A 294 14.78 1.41 11.61
C ARG A 294 15.49 2.71 11.98
N GLU A 295 16.80 2.65 12.26
CA GLU A 295 17.62 3.85 12.52
C GLU A 295 17.67 4.78 11.30
N HIS A 296 17.85 4.24 10.09
CA HIS A 296 17.86 5.03 8.87
C HIS A 296 16.49 5.62 8.52
N VAL A 297 15.40 4.86 8.67
CA VAL A 297 14.03 5.37 8.47
C VAL A 297 13.72 6.48 9.46
N LEU A 298 14.08 6.32 10.74
CA LEU A 298 13.96 7.36 11.76
C LEU A 298 14.74 8.62 11.38
N SER A 299 15.99 8.47 10.94
CA SER A 299 16.85 9.60 10.55
C SER A 299 16.26 10.38 9.36
N ASN A 300 15.84 9.66 8.31
CA ASN A 300 15.22 10.28 7.13
C ASN A 300 13.92 10.99 7.48
N LEU A 301 13.03 10.39 8.28
CA LEU A 301 11.81 11.07 8.74
C LEU A 301 12.11 12.29 9.60
N CYS A 302 13.11 12.24 10.49
CA CYS A 302 13.54 13.41 11.25
C CYS A 302 14.04 14.54 10.32
N ALA A 303 14.76 14.20 9.25
CA ALA A 303 15.20 15.18 8.26
C ALA A 303 14.01 15.79 7.49
N LEU A 304 13.05 14.96 7.05
CA LEU A 304 11.83 15.40 6.37
C LEU A 304 10.96 16.30 7.25
N ILE A 305 10.82 15.99 8.54
CA ILE A 305 10.10 16.82 9.49
C ILE A 305 10.74 18.21 9.57
N ARG A 306 12.07 18.30 9.65
CA ARG A 306 12.78 19.58 9.68
C ARG A 306 12.59 20.34 8.38
N TRP A 307 12.79 19.67 7.23
CA TRP A 307 12.61 20.25 5.90
C TRP A 307 11.19 20.77 5.66
N ALA A 308 10.16 20.05 6.10
CA ALA A 308 8.77 20.46 5.93
C ALA A 308 8.41 21.71 6.75
N ARG A 309 9.16 22.00 7.83
CA ARG A 309 8.88 23.09 8.78
C ARG A 309 9.68 24.36 8.52
N THR A 310 10.67 24.33 7.61
CA THR A 310 11.43 25.52 7.19
C THR A 310 10.59 26.43 6.31
#